data_AF-A0A7S2L639-F1
#
_entry.id   AF-A0A7S2L639-F1
#
_cell.length_a   1.000
_cell.length_b   1.000
_cell.length_c   1.000
_cell.angle_alpha   90.00
_cell.angle_beta   90.00
_cell.angle_gamma   90.00
#
_symmetry.space_group_name_H-M   'P 1'
#
loop_
_entity.id
_entity.type
_entity.pdbx_description
1 polymer ?
#
loop_
_entity_poly.entity_id
_entity_poly.type
_entity_poly.pdbx_seq_one_letter_code
_entity_poly.pdbx_strand_id
1 'polypeptide(L)'
;MTVTHKRHESTATNNTIEIEELLKAEEERCARYGSQWADRVRELMKYRDDHGHCNVPCRNISSLGNWVGTQRAEFKKFGAGKYSNMTPQRIKILNQIGFVWIGRVRYDEGWMKMFKELMKYKEKYGDCLVPRRYEGNPKLGRW
;
A
#
# COMPACT_ATOMS: atom_id res chain seq x y z
N MET A 1 -22.32 11.18 -31.73
CA MET A 1 -20.94 11.46 -31.28
C MET A 1 -20.79 11.00 -29.84
N THR A 2 -20.39 9.76 -29.62
CA THR A 2 -20.18 9.19 -28.28
C THR A 2 -18.71 9.29 -27.91
N VAL A 3 -18.36 10.23 -27.03
CA VAL A 3 -17.06 10.25 -26.35
C VAL A 3 -17.19 9.33 -25.14
N THR A 4 -16.85 8.05 -25.30
CA THR A 4 -16.73 7.13 -24.16
C THR A 4 -15.38 7.35 -23.49
N HIS A 5 -15.46 7.66 -22.19
CA HIS A 5 -14.35 7.89 -21.27
C HIS A 5 -13.34 6.72 -21.28
N LYS A 6 -12.16 6.95 -21.87
CA LYS A 6 -10.93 6.19 -21.56
C LYS A 6 -9.96 7.13 -20.85
N ARG A 7 -9.99 7.17 -19.52
CA ARG A 7 -8.94 7.91 -18.77
C ARG A 7 -8.47 7.27 -17.47
N HIS A 8 -9.05 6.16 -17.02
CA HIS A 8 -8.69 5.56 -15.73
C HIS A 8 -7.64 4.44 -15.79
N GLU A 9 -7.32 3.86 -16.94
CA GLU A 9 -6.28 2.82 -17.05
C GLU A 9 -4.86 3.38 -17.20
N SER A 10 -4.71 4.65 -17.59
CA SER A 10 -3.42 5.24 -17.96
C SER A 10 -2.57 5.70 -16.77
N THR A 11 -3.17 5.94 -15.61
CA THR A 11 -2.43 6.47 -14.43
C THR A 11 -1.82 5.35 -13.58
N ALA A 12 -2.51 4.21 -13.45
CA ALA A 12 -2.00 3.06 -12.69
C ALA A 12 -0.83 2.38 -13.41
N THR A 13 -0.90 2.26 -14.74
CA THR A 13 0.17 1.71 -15.58
C THR A 13 1.41 2.60 -15.56
N ASN A 14 1.25 3.92 -15.65
CA ASN A 14 2.37 4.87 -15.55
C ASN A 14 3.07 4.82 -14.18
N ASN A 15 2.31 4.71 -13.08
CA ASN A 15 2.91 4.61 -11.73
C ASN A 15 3.68 3.30 -11.54
N THR A 16 3.16 2.17 -12.05
CA THR A 16 3.86 0.88 -11.99
C THR A 16 5.15 0.89 -12.81
N ILE A 17 5.14 1.49 -14.00
CA ILE A 17 6.34 1.64 -14.85
C ILE A 17 7.40 2.49 -14.13
N GLU A 18 7.00 3.62 -13.53
CA GLU A 18 7.92 4.47 -12.77
C GLU A 18 8.54 3.73 -11.57
N ILE A 19 7.75 2.93 -10.85
CA ILE A 19 8.25 2.12 -9.71
C ILE A 19 9.29 1.10 -10.20
N GLU A 20 9.05 0.40 -11.29
CA GLU A 20 9.99 -0.60 -11.82
C GLU A 20 11.29 0.04 -12.33
N GLU A 21 11.23 1.22 -12.94
CA GLU A 21 12.42 1.99 -13.32
C GLU A 21 13.25 2.40 -12.09
N LEU A 22 12.58 2.87 -11.03
CA LEU A 22 13.26 3.22 -9.78
C LEU A 22 13.86 1.98 -9.09
N LEU A 23 13.20 0.82 -9.16
CA LEU A 23 13.71 -0.43 -8.63
C LEU A 23 14.96 -0.89 -9.39
N LYS A 24 14.97 -0.83 -10.72
CA LYS A 24 16.16 -1.14 -11.52
C LYS A 24 17.35 -0.25 -11.14
N ALA A 25 17.12 1.05 -10.97
CA ALA A 25 18.17 1.97 -10.52
C ALA A 25 18.72 1.63 -9.12
N GLU A 26 17.86 1.17 -8.19
CA GLU A 26 18.29 0.69 -6.87
C GLU A 26 19.09 -0.62 -6.93
N GLU A 27 18.73 -1.53 -7.82
CA GLU A 27 19.43 -2.79 -8.07
C GLU A 27 20.85 -2.56 -8.58
N GLU A 28 21.00 -1.67 -9.55
CA GLU A 28 22.28 -1.33 -10.18
C GLU A 28 23.23 -0.59 -9.24
N ARG A 29 22.71 0.17 -8.25
CA ARG A 29 23.54 0.96 -7.32
C ARG A 29 24.47 0.09 -6.46
N CYS A 30 24.07 -1.14 -6.13
CA CYS A 30 24.91 -2.02 -5.33
C CYS A 30 24.60 -3.48 -5.66
N ALA A 31 25.37 -4.08 -6.57
CA ALA A 31 25.08 -5.38 -7.20
C ALA A 31 24.77 -6.55 -6.24
N ARG A 32 25.10 -6.45 -4.94
CA ARG A 32 24.77 -7.46 -3.92
C ARG A 32 23.65 -7.09 -2.94
N TYR A 33 23.45 -5.80 -2.64
CA TYR A 33 22.48 -5.33 -1.64
C TYR A 33 21.27 -4.60 -2.23
N GLY A 34 21.37 -4.13 -3.48
CA GLY A 34 20.27 -3.51 -4.22
C GLY A 34 19.20 -4.53 -4.62
N SER A 35 19.63 -5.68 -5.16
CA SER A 35 18.75 -6.79 -5.58
C SER A 35 17.88 -7.32 -4.44
N GLN A 36 18.48 -7.64 -3.28
CA GLN A 36 17.72 -8.13 -2.13
C GLN A 36 16.70 -7.13 -1.61
N TRP A 37 16.97 -5.83 -1.71
CA TRP A 37 16.02 -4.81 -1.28
C TRP A 37 14.85 -4.69 -2.26
N ALA A 38 15.14 -4.69 -3.57
CA ALA A 38 14.13 -4.66 -4.61
C ALA A 38 13.20 -5.88 -4.57
N ASP A 39 13.74 -7.08 -4.34
CA ASP A 39 12.95 -8.30 -4.18
C ASP A 39 11.97 -8.21 -3.01
N ARG A 40 12.39 -7.60 -1.89
CA ARG A 40 11.52 -7.38 -0.74
C ARG A 40 10.45 -6.33 -1.00
N VAL A 41 10.74 -5.31 -1.82
CA VAL A 41 9.71 -4.37 -2.29
C VAL A 41 8.68 -5.10 -3.15
N ARG A 42 9.11 -5.98 -4.07
CA ARG A 42 8.19 -6.78 -4.89
C ARG A 42 7.32 -7.70 -4.02
N GLU A 43 7.90 -8.34 -3.01
CA GLU A 43 7.15 -9.15 -2.03
C GLU A 43 6.10 -8.31 -1.28
N LEU A 44 6.47 -7.08 -0.90
CA LEU A 44 5.55 -6.15 -0.25
C LEU A 44 4.44 -5.66 -1.20
N MET A 45 4.74 -5.43 -2.48
CA MET A 45 3.73 -5.09 -3.49
C MET A 45 2.73 -6.23 -3.64
N LYS A 46 3.20 -7.47 -3.73
CA LYS A 46 2.31 -8.65 -3.74
C LYS A 46 1.43 -8.71 -2.49
N TYR A 47 2.03 -8.52 -1.31
CA TYR A 47 1.26 -8.47 -0.06
C TYR A 47 0.18 -7.39 -0.09
N ARG A 48 0.51 -6.19 -0.60
CA ARG A 48 -0.43 -5.09 -0.77
C ARG A 48 -1.55 -5.45 -1.75
N ASP A 49 -1.25 -6.12 -2.84
CA ASP A 49 -2.27 -6.48 -3.83
C ASP A 49 -3.26 -7.51 -3.24
N ASP A 50 -2.76 -8.42 -2.39
CA ASP A 50 -3.59 -9.41 -1.68
C ASP A 50 -4.44 -8.80 -0.54
N HIS A 51 -3.90 -7.82 0.20
CA HIS A 51 -4.53 -7.30 1.43
C HIS A 51 -5.11 -5.88 1.30
N GLY A 52 -4.76 -5.17 0.22
CA GLY A 52 -5.06 -3.76 -0.02
C GLY A 52 -4.15 -2.77 0.73
N HIS A 53 -3.12 -3.23 1.45
CA HIS A 53 -2.23 -2.35 2.23
C HIS A 53 -0.83 -2.94 2.45
N CYS A 54 0.16 -2.08 2.71
CA CYS A 54 1.53 -2.47 3.04
C CYS A 54 1.76 -2.76 4.55
N ASN A 55 0.71 -2.79 5.37
CA ASN A 55 0.84 -2.99 6.81
C ASN A 55 0.98 -4.47 7.20
N VAL A 56 2.17 -5.02 6.99
CA VAL A 56 2.49 -6.41 7.32
C VAL A 56 2.59 -6.58 8.84
N PRO A 57 1.84 -7.51 9.46
CA PRO A 57 1.94 -7.79 10.88
C PRO A 57 3.35 -8.27 11.27
N CYS A 58 3.98 -7.58 12.21
CA CYS A 58 5.29 -7.96 12.76
C CYS A 58 5.24 -9.23 13.62
N ARG A 59 4.04 -9.67 14.03
CA ARG A 59 3.83 -10.67 15.10
C ARG A 59 3.82 -12.12 14.60
N ASN A 60 3.61 -12.34 13.31
CA ASN A 60 3.94 -13.60 12.67
C ASN A 60 5.34 -13.45 12.05
N ILE A 61 6.20 -14.44 12.26
CA ILE A 61 7.63 -14.51 11.91
C ILE A 61 7.84 -14.54 10.38
N SER A 62 7.13 -13.69 9.64
CA SER A 62 7.38 -13.50 8.22
C SER A 62 8.64 -12.66 8.08
N SER A 63 9.56 -13.15 7.26
CA SER A 63 10.79 -12.42 6.91
C SER A 63 10.48 -11.01 6.39
N LEU A 64 9.32 -10.83 5.74
CA LEU A 64 8.80 -9.55 5.28
C LEU A 64 8.41 -8.59 6.42
N GLY A 65 7.70 -9.06 7.47
CA GLY A 65 7.31 -8.21 8.60
C GLY A 65 8.51 -7.62 9.35
N ASN A 66 9.57 -8.43 9.52
CA ASN A 66 10.85 -7.96 10.06
C ASN A 66 11.49 -6.91 9.15
N TRP A 67 11.53 -7.16 7.84
CA TRP A 67 12.07 -6.22 6.87
C TRP A 67 11.32 -4.88 6.86
N VAL A 68 9.98 -4.89 6.96
CA VAL A 68 9.14 -3.69 7.13
C VAL A 68 9.53 -2.93 8.40
N GLY A 69 9.71 -3.64 9.51
CA GLY A 69 10.22 -3.07 10.76
C GLY A 69 11.59 -2.40 10.59
N THR A 70 12.51 -3.06 9.88
CA THR A 70 13.83 -2.51 9.53
C THR A 70 13.71 -1.23 8.72
N GLN A 71 12.85 -1.16 7.70
CA GLN A 71 12.69 0.05 6.89
C GLN A 71 12.24 1.24 7.75
N ARG A 72 11.30 1.03 8.69
CA ARG A 72 10.85 2.07 9.62
C ARG A 72 11.98 2.55 10.55
N ALA A 73 12.82 1.63 11.03
CA ALA A 73 13.97 1.96 11.87
C ALA A 73 15.03 2.76 11.08
N GLU A 74 15.34 2.34 9.85
CA GLU A 74 16.28 3.03 8.96
C GLU A 74 15.80 4.44 8.59
N PHE A 75 14.51 4.62 8.28
CA PHE A 75 13.95 5.95 8.05
C PHE A 75 14.09 6.89 9.26
N LYS A 76 13.88 6.36 10.47
CA LYS A 76 14.10 7.13 11.71
C LYS A 76 15.56 7.55 11.88
N LYS A 77 16.52 6.68 11.54
CA LYS A 77 17.96 7.02 11.57
C LYS A 77 18.29 8.11 10.55
N PHE A 78 17.79 7.96 9.32
CA PHE A 78 17.96 8.93 8.24
C PHE A 78 17.45 10.33 8.63
N GLY A 79 16.23 10.43 9.15
CA GLY A 79 15.66 11.70 9.59
C GLY A 79 16.37 12.33 10.80
N ALA A 80 17.10 11.52 11.58
CA ALA A 80 17.92 12.00 12.69
C ALA A 80 19.36 12.35 12.27
N GLY A 81 19.69 12.32 10.98
CA GLY A 81 21.04 12.56 10.47
C GLY A 81 22.07 11.49 10.85
N LYS A 82 21.62 10.30 11.28
CA LYS A 82 22.49 9.18 11.63
C LYS A 82 22.82 8.36 10.39
N TYR A 83 23.91 7.61 10.45
CA TYR A 83 24.23 6.62 9.42
C TYR A 83 23.03 5.67 9.22
N SER A 84 22.59 5.57 7.97
CA SER A 84 21.44 4.76 7.57
C SER A 84 21.64 4.21 6.17
N ASN A 85 21.09 3.02 5.92
CA ASN A 85 20.97 2.44 4.59
C ASN A 85 19.73 2.96 3.83
N MET A 86 18.94 3.86 4.45
CA MET A 86 17.82 4.51 3.79
C MET A 86 18.34 5.62 2.88
N THR A 87 17.83 5.67 1.66
CA THR A 87 18.15 6.71 0.66
C THR A 87 16.88 7.47 0.28
N PRO A 88 16.99 8.69 -0.26
CA PRO A 88 15.84 9.42 -0.79
C PRO A 88 15.04 8.61 -1.84
N GLN A 89 15.74 7.83 -2.67
CA GLN A 89 15.15 6.97 -3.70
C GLN A 89 14.35 5.82 -3.07
N ARG A 90 14.88 5.13 -2.05
CA ARG A 90 14.13 4.10 -1.29
C ARG A 90 12.88 4.67 -0.63
N ILE A 91 12.97 5.88 -0.08
CA ILE A 91 11.82 6.59 0.49
C ILE A 91 10.78 6.87 -0.59
N LYS A 92 11.21 7.36 -1.76
CA LYS A 92 10.31 7.63 -2.90
C LYS A 92 9.55 6.36 -3.32
N ILE A 93 10.27 5.25 -3.51
CA ILE A 93 9.68 3.96 -3.90
C ILE A 93 8.67 3.48 -2.85
N LEU A 94 9.07 3.48 -1.57
CA LEU A 94 8.20 3.04 -0.46
C LEU A 94 6.94 3.91 -0.36
N ASN A 95 7.06 5.23 -0.54
CA ASN A 95 5.92 6.14 -0.57
C ASN A 95 4.97 5.86 -1.75
N GLN A 96 5.52 5.64 -2.95
CA GLN A 96 4.72 5.35 -4.14
C GLN A 96 3.91 4.06 -4.04
N ILE A 97 4.41 3.05 -3.32
CA ILE A 97 3.66 1.82 -3.09
C ILE A 97 2.69 1.91 -1.90
N GLY A 98 2.60 3.05 -1.20
CA GLY A 98 1.71 3.24 -0.06
C GLY A 98 2.25 2.70 1.27
N PHE A 99 3.57 2.67 1.45
CA PHE A 99 4.19 2.22 2.70
C PHE A 99 3.86 3.14 3.88
N VAL A 100 3.46 2.55 5.01
CA VAL A 100 3.16 3.29 6.23
C VAL A 100 4.34 3.24 7.20
N TRP A 101 4.97 4.39 7.40
CA TRP A 101 6.15 4.56 8.27
C TRP A 101 5.83 4.42 9.77
N ILE A 102 4.58 4.65 10.18
CA ILE A 102 4.14 4.57 11.57
C ILE A 102 3.63 3.15 11.87
N GLY A 103 4.40 2.37 12.64
CA GLY A 103 4.09 0.95 12.90
C GLY A 103 2.94 0.67 13.88
N ARG A 104 2.26 1.71 14.39
CA ARG A 104 1.10 1.57 15.30
C ARG A 104 -0.24 1.69 14.61
N VAL A 105 -0.28 1.98 13.32
CA VAL A 105 -1.53 1.98 12.57
C VAL A 105 -2.03 0.53 12.54
N ARG A 106 -3.12 0.22 13.25
CA ARG A 106 -3.82 -1.05 13.04
C ARG A 106 -4.65 -0.86 11.78
N TYR A 107 -4.42 -1.70 10.78
CA TYR A 107 -5.36 -1.77 9.68
C TYR A 107 -6.58 -2.54 10.19
N ASP A 108 -7.71 -1.86 10.28
CA ASP A 108 -8.97 -2.50 10.66
C ASP A 108 -9.62 -3.04 9.38
N GLU A 109 -9.37 -4.32 9.09
CA GLU A 109 -9.96 -5.02 7.95
C GLU A 109 -11.50 -5.00 8.01
N GLY A 110 -12.06 -5.02 9.22
CA GLY A 110 -13.51 -4.93 9.45
C GLY A 110 -14.04 -3.58 9.01
N TRP A 111 -13.42 -2.49 9.48
CA TRP A 111 -13.76 -1.13 9.07
C TRP A 111 -13.62 -0.97 7.55
N MET A 112 -12.50 -1.40 6.97
CA MET A 112 -12.24 -1.18 5.55
C MET A 112 -13.16 -2.00 4.65
N LYS A 113 -13.55 -3.21 5.08
CA LYS A 113 -14.57 -4.01 4.41
C LYS A 113 -15.92 -3.30 4.42
N MET A 114 -16.35 -2.80 5.58
CA MET A 114 -17.63 -2.08 5.68
C MET A 114 -17.62 -0.76 4.91
N PHE A 115 -16.50 -0.04 4.91
CA PHE A 115 -16.31 1.16 4.11
C PHE A 115 -16.42 0.89 2.60
N LYS A 116 -15.80 -0.18 2.10
CA LYS A 116 -15.95 -0.61 0.70
C LYS A 116 -17.41 -0.94 0.35
N GLU A 117 -18.13 -1.60 1.26
CA GLU A 117 -19.56 -1.89 1.09
C GLU A 117 -20.41 -0.60 1.10
N LEU A 118 -20.07 0.38 1.93
CA LEU A 118 -20.72 1.70 1.93
C LEU A 118 -20.48 2.45 0.61
N MET A 119 -19.27 2.40 0.07
CA MET A 119 -18.95 3.01 -1.24
C MET A 119 -19.78 2.40 -2.37
N LYS A 120 -19.93 1.07 -2.40
CA LYS A 120 -20.83 0.39 -3.35
C LYS A 120 -22.28 0.80 -3.17
N TYR A 121 -22.73 0.95 -1.92
CA TYR A 121 -24.07 1.45 -1.64
C TYR A 121 -24.26 2.87 -2.21
N LYS A 122 -23.31 3.77 -1.94
CA LYS A 122 -23.34 5.14 -2.45
C LYS A 122 -23.33 5.22 -3.97
N GLU A 123 -22.52 4.39 -4.63
CA GLU A 123 -22.51 4.31 -6.10
C GLU A 123 -23.86 3.87 -6.65
N LYS A 124 -24.54 2.94 -5.97
CA LYS A 124 -25.84 2.40 -6.40
C LYS A 124 -27.02 3.31 -6.11
N TYR A 125 -27.04 4.00 -4.96
CA TYR A 125 -28.20 4.73 -4.46
C TYR A 125 -28.01 6.26 -4.43
N GLY A 126 -26.77 6.74 -4.61
CA GLY A 126 -26.44 8.17 -4.64
C GLY A 126 -26.14 8.80 -3.29
N ASP A 127 -26.41 8.10 -2.18
CA ASP A 127 -26.19 8.58 -0.82
C ASP A 127 -25.61 7.49 0.11
N CYS A 128 -25.36 7.86 1.37
CA CYS A 128 -24.89 6.94 2.41
C CYS A 128 -25.97 6.60 3.45
N LEU A 129 -27.25 6.82 3.14
CA LEU A 129 -28.39 6.64 4.06
C LEU A 129 -28.86 5.19 4.04
N VAL A 130 -27.97 4.27 4.43
CA VAL A 130 -28.24 2.83 4.39
C VAL A 130 -29.40 2.47 5.34
N PRO A 131 -30.50 1.86 4.84
CA PRO A 131 -31.59 1.43 5.69
C PRO A 131 -31.13 0.44 6.76
N ARG A 132 -31.66 0.58 7.97
CA ARG A 132 -31.31 -0.30 9.11
C ARG A 132 -31.49 -1.80 8.81
N ARG A 133 -32.42 -2.14 7.91
CA ARG A 133 -32.71 -3.50 7.43
C ARG A 133 -32.29 -3.71 5.97
N TYR A 134 -31.17 -3.12 5.54
CA TYR A 134 -30.68 -3.27 4.18
C TYR A 134 -30.43 -4.74 3.82
N GLU A 135 -31.19 -5.27 2.87
CA GLU A 135 -31.18 -6.69 2.52
C GLU A 135 -29.85 -7.16 1.90
N GLY A 136 -29.17 -6.29 1.15
CA GLY A 136 -27.89 -6.62 0.52
C GLY A 136 -26.77 -6.85 1.53
N ASN A 137 -26.78 -6.11 2.64
CA ASN A 137 -25.85 -6.31 3.75
C ASN A 137 -26.45 -5.75 5.07
N PRO A 138 -27.12 -6.58 5.88
CA PRO A 138 -27.74 -6.14 7.13
C PRO A 138 -26.74 -5.66 8.20
N LYS A 139 -25.45 -5.96 8.04
CA LYS A 139 -24.41 -5.40 8.91
C LYS A 139 -24.10 -3.96 8.53
N LEU A 140 -24.22 -3.58 7.26
CA LEU A 140 -23.97 -2.23 6.77
C LEU A 140 -25.01 -1.23 7.28
N GLY A 141 -26.27 -1.61 7.35
CA GLY A 141 -27.32 -0.76 7.95
C GLY A 141 -27.20 -0.57 9.47
N ARG A 142 -26.28 -1.28 10.13
CA ARG A 142 -26.01 -1.18 11.58
C ARG A 142 -24.61 -0.65 11.90
N TRP A 143 -23.77 -0.47 10.89
CA TRP A 143 -22.39 0.00 10.99
C TRP A 143 -22.34 1.52 10.89
#